data_AF-A0A7V3ZSK0-F1
#
_entry.id   AF-A0A7V3ZSK0-F1
#
_cell.length_a   1.000
_cell.length_b   1.000
_cell.length_c   1.000
_cell.angle_alpha   90.00
_cell.angle_beta   90.00
_cell.angle_gamma   90.00
#
_symmetry.space_group_name_H-M   'P 1'
#
loop_
_entity.id
_entity.type
_entity.pdbx_description
1 polymer ?
#
loop_
_entity_poly.entity_id
_entity_poly.type
_entity_poly.pdbx_seq_one_letter_code
_entity_poly.pdbx_strand_id
1 'polypeptide(L)'
;MRVTSPSGRPVQGFPVNLTARAVLYSGGHDHDGNRPVGIFEQNHGQTNENGEFRTYYYATQFGGIERIIASGGNISDSADLTVRVPGLILLYDYPDYIKVGGTQNHHGPPDWQEDHNHFCMPEVANAIFEIAEEYVDSGGERIYINDLSLPYGGLFDIEGNWDTPHNSHRKGENADIAGNCVIHPPNRPEERGRFCRENQMINIIDVVARNLNLQINWSYEYDRQGNPRHHYHFTIRGGR
;
A
#
# COMPACT_ATOMS: atom_id res chain seq x y z
N MET A 1 -19.12 -22.59 0.26
CA MET A 1 -18.39 -23.87 0.35
C MET A 1 -19.32 -25.04 0.01
N ARG A 2 -18.78 -26.22 -0.30
CA ARG A 2 -19.54 -27.45 -0.55
C ARG A 2 -18.98 -28.62 0.26
N VAL A 3 -19.85 -29.43 0.85
CA VAL A 3 -19.50 -30.66 1.57
C VAL A 3 -19.97 -31.87 0.78
N THR A 4 -19.06 -32.81 0.55
CA THR A 4 -19.35 -34.08 -0.14
C THR A 4 -18.92 -35.28 0.68
N SER A 5 -19.62 -36.40 0.53
CA SER A 5 -19.19 -37.70 1.04
C SER A 5 -17.90 -38.16 0.34
N PRO A 6 -17.25 -39.24 0.82
CA PRO A 6 -16.12 -39.86 0.10
C PRO A 6 -16.45 -40.34 -1.31
N SER A 7 -17.73 -40.58 -1.61
CA SER A 7 -18.21 -40.93 -2.96
C SER A 7 -18.54 -39.71 -3.83
N GLY A 8 -18.22 -38.50 -3.37
CA GLY A 8 -18.47 -37.24 -4.08
C GLY A 8 -19.93 -36.76 -4.05
N ARG A 9 -20.81 -37.42 -3.28
CA ARG A 9 -22.23 -37.01 -3.19
C ARG A 9 -22.39 -35.83 -2.24
N PRO A 10 -23.25 -34.84 -2.55
CA PRO A 10 -23.53 -33.75 -1.63
C PRO A 10 -24.08 -34.25 -0.28
N VAL A 11 -23.67 -33.60 0.81
CA VAL A 11 -24.18 -33.89 2.16
C VAL A 11 -25.05 -32.73 2.62
N GLN A 12 -26.36 -32.94 2.73
CA GLN A 12 -27.32 -31.97 3.27
C GLN A 12 -27.30 -31.95 4.80
N GLY A 13 -27.60 -30.79 5.40
CA GLY A 13 -27.76 -30.64 6.85
C GLY A 13 -26.44 -30.68 7.62
N PHE A 14 -25.30 -30.68 6.93
CA PHE A 14 -23.99 -30.74 7.56
C PHE A 14 -23.69 -29.39 8.24
N PRO A 15 -23.36 -29.37 9.54
CA PRO A 15 -23.07 -28.12 10.24
C PRO A 15 -21.76 -27.52 9.73
N VAL A 16 -21.79 -26.21 9.50
CA VAL A 16 -20.64 -25.42 9.02
C VAL A 16 -20.43 -24.26 9.98
N ASN A 17 -19.16 -24.01 10.31
CA ASN A 17 -18.67 -22.79 10.93
C ASN A 17 -17.56 -22.20 10.06
N LEU A 18 -17.54 -20.88 9.92
CA LEU A 18 -16.55 -20.12 9.17
C LEU A 18 -15.80 -19.18 10.12
N THR A 19 -14.48 -19.13 9.96
CA THR A 19 -13.63 -18.10 10.57
C THR A 19 -12.69 -17.53 9.52
N ALA A 20 -12.15 -16.36 9.78
CA ALA A 20 -11.12 -15.74 8.96
C ALA A 20 -9.94 -15.38 9.85
N ARG A 21 -8.72 -15.48 9.31
CA ARG A 21 -7.50 -14.95 9.94
C ARG A 21 -6.59 -14.34 8.89
N ALA A 22 -5.82 -13.34 9.27
CA ALA A 22 -4.78 -12.80 8.40
C ALA A 22 -3.70 -13.86 8.15
N VAL A 23 -3.23 -13.97 6.92
CA VAL A 23 -2.00 -14.69 6.60
C VAL A 23 -0.83 -13.76 6.92
N LEU A 24 0.08 -14.25 7.77
CA LEU A 24 1.30 -13.54 8.17
C LEU A 24 2.16 -13.22 6.95
N TYR A 25 2.93 -12.13 7.01
CA TYR A 25 3.89 -11.76 5.99
C TYR A 25 3.29 -11.64 4.57
N SER A 26 2.11 -11.03 4.47
CA SER A 26 1.40 -10.88 3.19
C SER A 26 1.04 -9.43 2.90
N GLY A 27 1.02 -9.08 1.61
CA GLY A 27 0.64 -7.74 1.15
C GLY A 27 1.68 -6.64 1.31
N GLY A 28 2.92 -6.99 1.71
CA GLY A 28 4.00 -6.04 1.99
C GLY A 28 4.21 -5.72 3.46
N HIS A 29 3.48 -6.41 4.34
CA HIS A 29 3.66 -6.34 5.78
C HIS A 29 4.66 -7.39 6.22
N ASP A 30 5.88 -7.00 6.56
CA ASP A 30 6.97 -7.89 7.00
C ASP A 30 6.93 -8.20 8.51
N HIS A 31 5.73 -8.20 9.07
CA HIS A 31 5.46 -8.42 10.49
C HIS A 31 4.20 -9.29 10.70
N ASP A 32 4.07 -9.83 11.91
CA ASP A 32 3.03 -10.78 12.30
C ASP A 32 1.82 -10.13 13.00
N GLY A 33 1.65 -8.81 12.82
CA GLY A 33 0.68 -8.02 13.57
C GLY A 33 -0.79 -8.47 13.41
N ASN A 34 -1.62 -8.04 14.37
CA ASN A 34 -3.06 -8.32 14.45
C ASN A 34 -3.88 -7.59 13.35
N ARG A 35 -3.60 -7.86 12.07
CA ARG A 35 -4.34 -7.24 10.96
C ARG A 35 -5.83 -7.49 11.13
N PRO A 36 -6.68 -6.44 11.07
CA PRO A 36 -8.11 -6.62 11.03
C PRO A 36 -8.53 -7.48 9.83
N VAL A 37 -9.38 -8.46 10.07
CA VAL A 37 -9.96 -9.29 9.00
C VAL A 37 -11.39 -8.88 8.69
N GLY A 38 -11.87 -9.26 7.51
CA GLY A 38 -13.28 -9.16 7.16
C GLY A 38 -14.23 -9.98 8.04
N ILE A 39 -15.52 -9.69 7.89
CA ILE A 39 -16.62 -10.29 8.65
C ILE A 39 -17.56 -11.07 7.72
N PHE A 40 -18.16 -12.16 8.23
CA PHE A 40 -19.21 -12.88 7.52
C PHE A 40 -20.59 -12.37 7.91
N GLU A 41 -21.50 -12.28 6.95
CA GLU A 41 -22.93 -12.01 7.24
C GLU A 41 -23.53 -13.12 8.11
N GLN A 42 -23.20 -14.36 7.78
CA GLN A 42 -23.49 -15.56 8.55
C GLN A 42 -22.23 -16.41 8.60
N ASN A 43 -21.66 -16.60 9.79
CA ASN A 43 -20.45 -17.40 9.98
C ASN A 43 -20.73 -18.85 10.38
N HIS A 44 -22.00 -19.26 10.46
CA HIS A 44 -22.38 -20.64 10.75
C HIS A 44 -23.72 -20.98 10.11
N GLY A 45 -23.99 -22.27 9.94
CA GLY A 45 -25.24 -22.77 9.41
C GLY A 45 -25.17 -24.25 9.05
N GLN A 46 -26.05 -24.67 8.15
CA GLN A 46 -26.07 -26.03 7.62
C GLN A 46 -26.05 -26.01 6.09
N THR A 47 -25.48 -27.04 5.48
CA THR A 47 -25.52 -27.20 4.03
C THR A 47 -26.93 -27.51 3.52
N ASN A 48 -27.26 -26.99 2.33
CA ASN A 48 -28.51 -27.30 1.63
C ASN A 48 -28.48 -28.68 0.94
N GLU A 49 -29.52 -29.01 0.17
CA GLU A 49 -29.63 -30.27 -0.60
C GLU A 49 -28.47 -30.50 -1.60
N ASN A 50 -27.83 -29.43 -2.07
CA ASN A 50 -26.66 -29.47 -2.94
C ASN A 50 -25.33 -29.54 -2.15
N GLY A 51 -25.41 -29.74 -0.83
CA GLY A 51 -24.25 -29.78 0.06
C GLY A 51 -23.58 -28.42 0.23
N GLU A 52 -24.28 -27.31 -0.10
CA GLU A 52 -23.70 -25.98 -0.09
C GLU A 52 -24.12 -25.15 1.13
N PHE A 53 -23.14 -24.43 1.69
CA PHE A 53 -23.39 -23.30 2.58
C PHE A 53 -22.84 -22.04 1.90
N ARG A 54 -23.66 -21.00 1.82
CA ARG A 54 -23.37 -19.71 1.15
C ARG A 54 -23.61 -18.57 2.13
N THR A 55 -22.70 -17.60 2.11
CA THR A 55 -22.74 -16.39 2.93
C THR A 55 -21.97 -15.30 2.19
N TYR A 56 -22.12 -14.05 2.62
CA TYR A 56 -21.28 -12.95 2.17
C TYR A 56 -20.12 -12.72 3.13
N TYR A 57 -18.98 -12.34 2.57
CA TYR A 57 -17.80 -11.92 3.31
C TYR A 57 -17.48 -10.48 2.95
N TYR A 58 -17.36 -9.63 3.96
CA TYR A 58 -17.10 -8.20 3.81
C TYR A 58 -15.71 -7.92 4.39
N ALA A 59 -14.73 -7.72 3.51
CA ALA A 59 -13.39 -7.29 3.92
C ALA A 59 -13.48 -5.91 4.61
N THR A 60 -12.91 -5.80 5.80
CA THR A 60 -12.91 -4.53 6.57
C THR A 60 -11.77 -3.62 6.13
N GLN A 61 -10.67 -4.20 5.67
CA GLN A 61 -9.51 -3.50 5.12
C GLN A 61 -8.85 -4.35 4.03
N PHE A 62 -8.25 -3.70 3.04
CA PHE A 62 -7.33 -4.33 2.10
C PHE A 62 -5.88 -4.21 2.59
N GLY A 63 -4.98 -5.01 2.02
CA GLY A 63 -3.55 -5.00 2.34
C GLY A 63 -2.96 -6.36 2.66
N GLY A 64 -3.53 -7.46 2.14
CA GLY A 64 -2.97 -8.78 2.43
C GLY A 64 -3.86 -9.94 2.01
N ILE A 65 -3.48 -11.13 2.46
CA ILE A 65 -4.24 -12.37 2.26
C ILE A 65 -4.97 -12.72 3.54
N GLU A 66 -6.24 -13.10 3.44
CA GLU A 66 -7.04 -13.62 4.54
C GLU A 66 -7.35 -15.09 4.28
N ARG A 67 -7.08 -15.94 5.26
CA ARG A 67 -7.40 -17.37 5.19
C ARG A 67 -8.78 -17.60 5.77
N ILE A 68 -9.71 -18.01 4.92
CA ILE A 68 -11.05 -18.44 5.29
C ILE A 68 -10.97 -19.91 5.67
N ILE A 69 -11.40 -20.24 6.89
CA ILE A 69 -11.39 -21.60 7.41
C ILE A 69 -12.85 -22.03 7.58
N ALA A 70 -13.20 -23.15 6.96
CA ALA A 70 -14.48 -23.81 7.15
C ALA A 70 -14.31 -25.06 8.00
N SER A 71 -15.15 -25.25 9.01
CA SER A 71 -15.10 -26.42 9.90
C SER A 71 -16.50 -26.95 10.20
N GLY A 72 -16.58 -28.25 10.47
CA GLY A 72 -17.83 -28.92 10.86
C GLY A 72 -17.58 -30.37 11.24
N GLY A 73 -18.15 -30.83 12.36
CA GLY A 73 -17.80 -32.13 12.93
C GLY A 73 -16.29 -32.25 13.17
N ASN A 74 -15.65 -33.26 12.57
CA ASN A 74 -14.20 -33.50 12.67
C ASN A 74 -13.42 -33.13 11.40
N ILE A 75 -14.05 -32.41 10.45
CA ILE A 75 -13.39 -31.98 9.22
C ILE A 75 -13.24 -30.46 9.19
N SER A 76 -12.19 -30.01 8.54
CA SER A 76 -11.93 -28.61 8.27
C SER A 76 -11.18 -28.46 6.96
N ASP A 77 -11.42 -27.36 6.26
CA ASP A 77 -10.72 -26.97 5.04
C ASP A 77 -10.52 -25.46 5.03
N SER A 78 -9.65 -24.95 4.15
CA SER A 78 -9.39 -23.52 4.06
C SER A 78 -9.11 -23.05 2.64
N ALA A 79 -9.44 -21.79 2.38
CA ALA A 79 -9.11 -21.10 1.15
C ALA A 79 -8.55 -19.71 1.46
N ASP A 80 -7.62 -19.26 0.63
CA ASP A 80 -7.03 -17.93 0.76
C ASP A 80 -7.79 -16.93 -0.13
N LEU A 81 -8.14 -15.79 0.45
CA LEU A 81 -8.74 -14.64 -0.19
C LEU A 81 -7.72 -13.51 -0.23
N THR A 82 -7.32 -13.06 -1.42
CA THR A 82 -6.48 -11.87 -1.56
C THR A 82 -7.33 -10.61 -1.52
N VAL A 83 -7.12 -9.76 -0.52
CA VAL A 83 -7.80 -8.47 -0.39
C VAL A 83 -6.82 -7.35 -0.69
N ARG A 84 -6.93 -6.77 -1.89
CA ARG A 84 -5.96 -5.81 -2.41
C ARG A 84 -6.60 -4.68 -3.21
N VAL A 85 -5.84 -3.60 -3.37
CA VAL A 85 -6.09 -2.60 -4.41
C VAL A 85 -5.63 -3.18 -5.75
N PRO A 86 -6.52 -3.29 -6.76
CA PRO A 86 -6.13 -3.80 -8.07
C PRO A 86 -5.29 -2.76 -8.84
N GLY A 87 -4.38 -3.23 -9.69
CA GLY A 87 -3.65 -2.38 -10.63
C GLY A 87 -2.37 -1.75 -10.10
N LEU A 88 -2.02 -1.96 -8.83
CA LEU A 88 -0.74 -1.50 -8.29
C LEU A 88 0.44 -2.16 -9.00
N ILE A 89 1.45 -1.37 -9.31
CA ILE A 89 2.72 -1.77 -9.88
C ILE A 89 3.87 -1.31 -8.99
N LEU A 90 4.97 -2.05 -9.01
CA LEU A 90 6.21 -1.62 -8.37
C LEU A 90 6.82 -0.47 -9.19
N LEU A 91 7.21 0.62 -8.52
CA LEU A 91 7.99 1.67 -9.14
C LEU A 91 9.37 1.12 -9.54
N TYR A 92 9.67 1.11 -10.85
CA TYR A 92 10.93 0.58 -11.37
C TYR A 92 12.13 1.45 -10.98
N ASP A 93 13.35 1.04 -11.26
CA ASP A 93 14.53 1.87 -10.99
C ASP A 93 14.76 2.85 -12.14
N TYR A 94 14.98 4.13 -11.81
CA TYR A 94 15.22 5.17 -12.81
C TYR A 94 16.44 6.04 -12.46
N PRO A 95 17.21 6.54 -13.45
CA PRO A 95 18.41 7.32 -13.18
C PRO A 95 18.16 8.64 -12.43
N ASP A 96 16.98 9.24 -12.58
CA ASP A 96 16.71 10.62 -12.13
C ASP A 96 16.05 10.71 -10.75
N TYR A 97 15.77 9.57 -10.12
CA TYR A 97 15.43 9.50 -8.72
C TYR A 97 16.15 8.36 -8.02
N ILE A 98 16.04 8.35 -6.69
CA ILE A 98 16.56 7.29 -5.84
C ILE A 98 15.42 6.85 -4.93
N LYS A 99 15.10 5.55 -4.94
CA LYS A 99 14.18 4.95 -3.98
C LYS A 99 14.86 4.84 -2.61
N VAL A 100 14.18 5.30 -1.58
CA VAL A 100 14.66 5.31 -0.20
C VAL A 100 13.54 4.92 0.75
N GLY A 101 13.87 4.80 2.02
CA GLY A 101 12.92 4.39 3.03
C GLY A 101 13.00 2.91 3.28
N GLY A 102 11.83 2.32 3.50
CA GLY A 102 11.75 0.98 4.04
C GLY A 102 12.03 0.95 5.54
N THR A 103 11.44 -0.06 6.19
CA THR A 103 11.59 -0.32 7.62
C THR A 103 11.65 -1.83 7.83
N GLN A 104 11.99 -2.27 9.04
CA GLN A 104 11.92 -3.69 9.39
C GLN A 104 10.51 -4.30 9.20
N ASN A 105 9.46 -3.48 9.23
CA ASN A 105 8.08 -3.91 9.09
C ASN A 105 7.56 -3.80 7.65
N HIS A 106 8.24 -3.03 6.80
CA HIS A 106 7.87 -2.75 5.42
C HIS A 106 9.15 -2.59 4.62
N HIS A 107 9.70 -3.68 4.09
CA HIS A 107 11.00 -3.68 3.45
C HIS A 107 11.04 -2.73 2.24
N GLY A 108 12.21 -2.12 2.02
CA GLY A 108 12.43 -1.18 0.94
C GLY A 108 13.90 -0.81 0.78
N PRO A 109 14.32 -0.34 -0.41
CA PRO A 109 15.64 0.22 -0.61
C PRO A 109 15.91 1.45 0.28
N PRO A 110 17.17 1.71 0.67
CA PRO A 110 18.36 0.96 0.30
C PRO A 110 18.67 -0.22 1.23
N ASP A 111 17.99 -0.31 2.37
CA ASP A 111 18.36 -1.24 3.44
C ASP A 111 17.94 -2.69 3.14
N TRP A 112 16.97 -2.88 2.23
CA TRP A 112 16.44 -4.18 1.82
C TRP A 112 16.48 -4.34 0.30
N GLN A 113 16.64 -5.59 -0.16
CA GLN A 113 16.57 -5.93 -1.59
C GLN A 113 15.12 -6.07 -2.05
N GLU A 114 14.26 -6.59 -1.17
CA GLU A 114 12.81 -6.60 -1.38
C GLU A 114 12.27 -5.17 -1.26
N ASP A 115 11.41 -4.82 -2.21
CA ASP A 115 10.76 -3.52 -2.24
C ASP A 115 9.27 -3.72 -2.00
N HIS A 116 8.83 -3.41 -0.78
CA HIS A 116 7.44 -3.49 -0.35
C HIS A 116 6.82 -2.12 -0.08
N ASN A 117 7.56 -1.00 -0.18
CA ASN A 117 7.04 0.33 0.11
C ASN A 117 6.91 1.25 -1.13
N HIS A 118 7.30 0.79 -2.33
CA HIS A 118 7.24 1.60 -3.56
C HIS A 118 6.18 1.15 -4.60
N PHE A 119 5.02 0.65 -4.17
CA PHE A 119 3.94 0.31 -5.10
C PHE A 119 2.99 1.48 -5.33
N CYS A 120 2.61 1.72 -6.58
CA CYS A 120 1.73 2.81 -6.95
C CYS A 120 0.84 2.45 -8.14
N MET A 121 -0.14 3.31 -8.44
CA MET A 121 -0.90 3.18 -9.69
C MET A 121 -0.01 3.58 -10.89
N PRO A 122 -0.23 3.02 -12.09
CA PRO A 122 0.59 3.32 -13.27
C PRO A 122 0.69 4.81 -13.59
N GLU A 123 -0.39 5.58 -13.42
CA GLU A 123 -0.39 7.03 -13.61
C GLU A 123 0.47 7.79 -12.60
N VAL A 124 0.57 7.29 -11.36
CA VAL A 124 1.45 7.85 -10.34
C VAL A 124 2.90 7.57 -10.67
N ALA A 125 3.21 6.35 -11.11
CA ALA A 125 4.54 6.01 -11.61
C ALA A 125 4.94 6.95 -12.77
N ASN A 126 4.06 7.13 -13.76
CA ASN A 126 4.31 8.02 -14.90
C ASN A 126 4.55 9.47 -14.46
N ALA A 127 3.75 9.99 -13.52
CA ALA A 127 3.95 11.33 -13.00
C ALA A 127 5.31 11.48 -12.28
N ILE A 128 5.71 10.47 -11.50
CA ILE A 128 7.01 10.48 -10.80
C ILE A 128 8.17 10.51 -11.81
N PHE A 129 8.10 9.72 -12.89
CA PHE A 129 9.12 9.74 -13.94
C PHE A 129 9.27 11.11 -14.58
N GLU A 130 8.16 11.67 -15.05
CA GLU A 130 8.14 12.97 -15.74
C GLU A 130 8.60 14.10 -14.81
N ILE A 131 8.19 14.08 -13.53
CA ILE A 131 8.64 15.07 -12.54
C ILE A 131 10.15 14.94 -12.29
N ALA A 132 10.67 13.72 -12.13
CA ALA A 132 12.08 13.49 -11.85
C ALA A 132 12.96 13.91 -13.03
N GLU A 133 12.61 13.46 -14.24
CA GLU A 133 13.32 13.77 -15.49
C GLU A 133 13.35 15.28 -15.74
N GLU A 134 12.20 15.94 -15.75
CA GLU A 134 12.11 17.39 -15.97
C GLU A 134 12.88 18.19 -14.89
N TYR A 135 12.85 17.73 -13.64
CA TYR A 135 13.60 18.41 -12.58
C TYR A 135 15.11 18.30 -12.80
N VAL A 136 15.63 17.11 -13.13
CA VAL A 136 17.05 16.90 -13.43
C VAL A 136 17.48 17.65 -14.69
N ASP A 137 16.72 17.56 -15.79
CA ASP A 137 17.01 18.24 -17.06
C ASP A 137 17.04 19.76 -16.90
N SER A 138 16.25 20.28 -15.97
CA SER A 138 16.20 21.70 -15.66
C SER A 138 17.34 22.19 -14.73
N GLY A 139 18.30 21.32 -14.46
CA GLY A 139 19.49 21.56 -13.62
C GLY A 139 19.26 21.30 -12.13
N GLY A 140 18.22 20.54 -11.79
CA GLY A 140 17.97 20.00 -10.46
C GLY A 140 18.80 18.75 -10.17
N GLU A 141 18.78 18.34 -8.92
CA GLU A 141 19.36 17.09 -8.45
C GLU A 141 18.37 15.91 -8.53
N ARG A 142 18.87 14.68 -8.40
CA ARG A 142 17.97 13.51 -8.28
C ARG A 142 17.07 13.66 -7.06
N ILE A 143 15.80 13.33 -7.23
CA ILE A 143 14.82 13.33 -6.13
C ILE A 143 14.84 12.00 -5.39
N TYR A 144 14.44 12.02 -4.12
CA TYR A 144 14.24 10.83 -3.33
C TYR A 144 12.76 10.47 -3.29
N ILE A 145 12.44 9.24 -3.67
CA ILE A 145 11.09 8.67 -3.50
C ILE A 145 11.15 7.83 -2.25
N ASN A 146 10.41 8.24 -1.23
CA ASN A 146 10.26 7.50 0.02
C ASN A 146 9.00 6.63 -0.08
N ASP A 147 8.03 6.84 0.80
CA ASP A 147 6.88 5.95 0.88
C ASP A 147 5.88 6.19 -0.27
N LEU A 148 5.51 5.09 -0.93
CA LEU A 148 4.31 4.95 -1.76
C LEU A 148 3.36 3.98 -1.05
N SER A 149 2.69 3.10 -1.78
CA SER A 149 1.85 2.04 -1.22
C SER A 149 2.60 0.72 -1.04
N LEU A 150 1.97 -0.17 -0.29
CA LEU A 150 2.38 -1.58 -0.19
C LEU A 150 1.90 -2.37 -1.42
N PRO A 151 2.47 -3.56 -1.73
CA PRO A 151 2.09 -4.41 -2.85
C PRO A 151 0.59 -4.62 -3.05
N TYR A 152 -0.16 -4.77 -1.95
CA TYR A 152 -1.63 -4.94 -1.98
C TYR A 152 -2.41 -3.70 -1.54
N GLY A 153 -1.72 -2.57 -1.44
CA GLY A 153 -2.18 -1.40 -0.72
C GLY A 153 -2.28 -1.68 0.77
N GLY A 154 -3.15 -0.94 1.44
CA GLY A 154 -3.49 -1.17 2.85
C GLY A 154 -2.93 -0.08 3.74
N LEU A 155 -3.05 -0.24 5.05
CA LEU A 155 -2.50 0.74 5.99
C LEU A 155 -0.97 0.62 5.99
N PHE A 156 -0.24 1.72 5.80
CA PHE A 156 1.21 1.72 5.96
C PHE A 156 1.53 1.98 7.44
N ASP A 157 1.69 0.93 8.23
CA ASP A 157 1.85 1.04 9.67
C ASP A 157 3.32 0.88 10.07
N ILE A 158 4.03 2.00 10.20
CA ILE A 158 5.47 1.99 10.47
C ILE A 158 5.86 1.18 11.72
N GLU A 159 4.99 1.14 12.74
CA GLU A 159 5.28 0.48 14.02
C GLU A 159 4.96 -1.01 14.02
N GLY A 160 4.24 -1.51 13.01
CA GLY A 160 3.87 -2.92 12.89
C GLY A 160 2.71 -3.35 13.80
N ASN A 161 1.97 -2.39 14.38
CA ASN A 161 0.87 -2.58 15.33
C ASN A 161 -0.55 -2.39 14.75
N TRP A 162 -0.67 -2.17 13.45
CA TRP A 162 -1.86 -1.84 12.66
C TRP A 162 -2.55 -0.52 13.04
N ASP A 163 -1.79 0.46 13.52
CA ASP A 163 -2.29 1.80 13.85
C ASP A 163 -1.71 2.89 12.91
N THR A 164 -2.39 4.03 12.85
CA THR A 164 -1.98 5.17 12.03
C THR A 164 -0.75 5.86 12.63
N PRO A 165 0.18 6.29 11.76
CA PRO A 165 -0.07 7.61 11.18
C PRO A 165 -0.29 7.67 9.65
N HIS A 166 0.20 6.74 8.83
CA HIS A 166 0.14 6.88 7.36
C HIS A 166 -1.16 6.34 6.75
N ASN A 167 -2.23 7.10 6.91
CA ASN A 167 -3.57 6.75 6.43
C ASN A 167 -3.81 7.02 4.93
N SER A 168 -2.94 7.77 4.25
CA SER A 168 -3.12 8.21 2.86
C SER A 168 -2.55 7.21 1.86
N HIS A 169 -1.35 6.67 2.12
CA HIS A 169 -0.54 5.75 1.29
C HIS A 169 -1.15 4.37 0.96
N ARG A 170 -2.47 4.25 1.02
CA ARG A 170 -3.17 2.97 0.96
C ARG A 170 -3.47 2.48 -0.45
N LYS A 171 -3.57 3.40 -1.41
CA LYS A 171 -4.17 3.12 -2.72
C LYS A 171 -3.22 3.26 -3.90
N GLY A 172 -1.94 3.52 -3.64
CA GLY A 172 -0.99 3.86 -4.70
C GLY A 172 -1.28 5.19 -5.38
N GLU A 173 -1.99 6.10 -4.70
CA GLU A 173 -2.32 7.47 -5.16
C GLU A 173 -1.41 8.52 -4.50
N ASN A 174 -0.50 8.11 -3.62
CA ASN A 174 0.27 8.99 -2.75
C ASN A 174 1.77 8.69 -2.86
N ALA A 175 2.58 9.72 -2.70
CA ALA A 175 4.03 9.62 -2.75
C ALA A 175 4.68 10.65 -1.83
N ASP A 176 5.62 10.19 -1.00
CA ASP A 176 6.49 11.08 -0.24
C ASP A 176 7.77 11.31 -1.04
N ILE A 177 8.00 12.55 -1.46
CA ILE A 177 9.10 12.93 -2.32
C ILE A 177 9.95 13.98 -1.62
N ALA A 178 11.27 13.80 -1.60
CA ALA A 178 12.20 14.74 -1.02
C ALA A 178 13.24 15.19 -2.05
N GLY A 179 13.69 16.44 -1.92
CA GLY A 179 14.85 16.93 -2.64
C GLY A 179 16.16 16.50 -1.97
N ASN A 180 17.25 16.56 -2.72
CA ASN A 180 18.60 16.27 -2.22
C ASN A 180 19.41 17.56 -2.05
N CYS A 181 18.79 18.61 -1.49
CA CYS A 181 19.48 19.89 -1.40
C CYS A 181 20.55 19.92 -0.30
N VAL A 182 21.82 19.85 -0.71
CA VAL A 182 23.00 19.87 0.17
C VAL A 182 23.44 21.30 0.53
N ILE A 183 22.80 22.34 0.00
CA ILE A 183 23.21 23.75 0.20
C ILE A 183 22.95 24.22 1.64
N HIS A 184 22.21 23.46 2.45
CA HIS A 184 21.96 23.81 3.84
C HIS A 184 23.11 23.32 4.75
N PRO A 185 23.77 24.21 5.51
CA PRO A 185 24.89 23.82 6.37
C PRO A 185 24.45 22.73 7.36
N PRO A 186 25.37 21.86 7.82
CA PRO A 186 25.06 20.71 8.69
C PRO A 186 24.34 21.08 10.01
N ASN A 187 24.24 22.36 10.33
CA ASN A 187 23.61 22.91 11.53
C ASN A 187 22.13 23.33 11.32
N ARG A 188 21.53 23.08 10.15
CA ARG A 188 20.09 23.29 9.87
C ARG A 188 19.40 22.01 9.42
N PRO A 189 19.27 21.02 10.32
CA PRO A 189 18.62 19.74 9.99
C PRO A 189 17.20 19.93 9.45
N GLU A 190 16.48 20.97 9.85
CA GLU A 190 15.12 21.32 9.40
C GLU A 190 14.98 21.58 7.88
N GLU A 191 16.08 21.89 7.19
CA GLU A 191 16.10 22.17 5.76
C GLU A 191 16.47 20.93 4.92
N ARG A 192 16.77 19.77 5.56
CA ARG A 192 16.95 18.50 4.84
C ARG A 192 15.66 18.09 4.13
N GLY A 193 15.79 17.53 2.94
CA GLY A 193 14.67 17.02 2.15
C GLY A 193 13.93 18.05 1.30
N ARG A 194 14.35 19.31 1.33
CA ARG A 194 13.89 20.33 0.38
C ARG A 194 14.59 20.19 -0.96
N PHE A 195 13.91 20.62 -2.02
CA PHE A 195 14.48 20.77 -3.35
C PHE A 195 15.37 22.01 -3.40
N CYS A 196 16.57 21.92 -4.00
CA CYS A 196 17.43 23.10 -4.17
C CYS A 196 16.77 24.19 -5.01
N ARG A 197 15.80 23.80 -5.84
CA ARG A 197 15.06 24.68 -6.72
C ARG A 197 13.56 24.48 -6.53
N GLU A 198 13.08 24.63 -5.30
CA GLU A 198 11.68 24.40 -4.89
C GLU A 198 10.66 25.08 -5.83
N ASN A 199 10.84 26.35 -6.18
CA ASN A 199 9.94 27.04 -7.13
C ASN A 199 9.92 26.40 -8.52
N GLN A 200 11.06 25.88 -8.97
CA GLN A 200 11.16 25.18 -10.26
C GLN A 200 10.44 23.83 -10.19
N MET A 201 10.63 23.08 -9.09
CA MET A 201 9.90 21.83 -8.84
C MET A 201 8.39 22.06 -8.86
N ILE A 202 7.90 23.09 -8.17
CA ILE A 202 6.47 23.44 -8.16
C ILE A 202 5.96 23.70 -9.59
N ASN A 203 6.70 24.48 -10.39
CA ASN A 203 6.31 24.74 -11.78
C ASN A 203 6.29 23.45 -12.64
N ILE A 204 7.25 22.54 -12.42
CA ILE A 204 7.31 21.25 -13.12
C ILE A 204 6.09 20.41 -12.77
N ILE A 205 5.72 20.32 -11.49
CA ILE A 205 4.54 19.58 -11.04
C ILE A 205 3.28 20.10 -11.74
N ASP A 206 3.11 21.42 -11.85
CA ASP A 206 1.96 22.03 -12.53
C ASP A 206 1.96 21.77 -14.05
N VAL A 207 3.13 21.65 -14.68
CA VAL A 207 3.26 21.29 -16.10
C VAL A 207 2.92 19.81 -16.30
N VAL A 208 3.52 18.92 -15.51
CA VAL A 208 3.27 17.46 -15.59
C VAL A 208 1.81 17.15 -15.31
N ALA A 209 1.20 17.76 -14.29
CA ALA A 209 -0.21 17.59 -13.97
C ALA A 209 -1.10 17.94 -15.17
N ARG A 210 -0.81 19.03 -15.89
CA ARG A 210 -1.57 19.42 -17.09
C ARG A 210 -1.31 18.49 -18.27
N ASN A 211 -0.06 18.12 -18.52
CA ASN A 211 0.32 17.27 -19.65
C ASN A 211 -0.29 15.86 -19.54
N LEU A 212 -0.30 15.30 -18.34
CA LEU A 212 -0.84 13.97 -18.07
C LEU A 212 -2.33 13.97 -17.75
N ASN A 213 -2.99 15.14 -17.76
CA ASN A 213 -4.36 15.31 -17.30
C ASN A 213 -4.60 14.67 -15.91
N LEU A 214 -3.77 15.06 -14.94
CA LEU A 214 -3.81 14.59 -13.55
C LEU A 214 -4.17 15.73 -12.60
N GLN A 215 -4.77 15.37 -11.48
CA GLN A 215 -4.82 16.23 -10.31
C GLN A 215 -3.66 15.85 -9.38
N ILE A 216 -2.69 16.75 -9.24
CA ILE A 216 -1.59 16.61 -8.28
C ILE A 216 -1.77 17.65 -7.19
N ASN A 217 -2.05 17.19 -5.96
CA ASN A 217 -2.01 18.04 -4.77
C ASN A 217 -0.75 17.70 -3.99
N TRP A 218 -0.12 18.71 -3.39
CA TRP A 218 1.05 18.48 -2.56
C TRP A 218 0.98 19.33 -1.28
N SER A 219 1.62 18.84 -0.23
CA SER A 219 1.82 19.56 1.02
C SER A 219 3.19 19.21 1.59
N TYR A 220 3.87 20.20 2.16
CA TYR A 220 5.06 19.92 2.96
C TYR A 220 4.62 19.38 4.32
N GLU A 221 5.14 18.21 4.72
CA GLU A 221 4.70 17.57 5.94
C GLU A 221 5.36 18.18 7.19
N TYR A 222 4.67 18.10 8.32
CA TYR A 222 5.17 18.49 9.64
C TYR A 222 4.89 17.38 10.66
N ASP A 223 5.77 17.20 11.63
CA ASP A 223 5.55 16.29 12.75
C ASP A 223 4.47 16.83 13.71
N ARG A 224 4.14 16.04 14.75
CA ARG A 224 3.11 16.41 15.74
C ARG A 224 3.48 17.66 16.56
N GLN A 225 4.75 18.04 16.58
CA GLN A 225 5.28 19.22 17.25
C GLN A 225 5.36 20.43 16.32
N GLY A 226 4.96 20.28 15.05
CA GLY A 226 5.02 21.32 14.04
C GLY A 226 6.41 21.50 13.43
N ASN A 227 7.34 20.57 13.65
CA ASN A 227 8.63 20.61 12.99
C ASN A 227 8.50 20.06 11.57
N PRO A 228 9.21 20.62 10.60
CA PRO A 228 9.16 20.16 9.23
C PRO A 228 9.63 18.71 9.11
N ARG A 229 8.83 17.85 8.47
CA ARG A 229 9.28 16.55 7.97
C ARG A 229 10.03 16.79 6.67
N HIS A 230 11.09 16.03 6.46
CA HIS A 230 12.05 16.24 5.37
C HIS A 230 11.54 15.73 4.01
N HIS A 231 10.27 15.95 3.68
CA HIS A 231 9.66 15.54 2.41
C HIS A 231 8.35 16.29 2.14
N TYR A 232 7.90 16.19 0.90
CA TYR A 232 6.62 16.66 0.41
C TYR A 232 5.71 15.45 0.21
N HIS A 233 4.49 15.53 0.72
CA HIS A 233 3.46 14.54 0.48
C HIS A 233 2.67 14.90 -0.76
N PHE A 234 2.64 14.02 -1.74
CA PHE A 234 1.87 14.15 -2.97
C PHE A 234 0.63 13.27 -2.94
N THR A 235 -0.47 13.77 -3.48
CA THR A 235 -1.65 13.00 -3.86
C THR A 235 -1.88 13.19 -5.35
N ILE A 236 -1.72 12.12 -6.13
CA ILE A 236 -1.76 12.11 -7.60
C ILE A 236 -2.95 11.25 -8.03
N ARG A 237 -3.86 11.83 -8.82
CA ARG A 237 -5.09 11.15 -9.30
C ARG A 237 -5.36 11.47 -10.75
N GLY A 238 -6.01 10.54 -11.46
CA GLY A 238 -6.56 10.80 -12.80
C GLY A 238 -7.45 12.04 -12.82
N GLY A 239 -7.28 12.89 -13.83
CA GLY A 239 -8.16 14.03 -14.09
C GLY A 239 -9.59 13.56 -14.33
N ARG A 240 -10.55 14.27 -13.74
CA ARG A 240 -11.99 14.03 -13.96
C ARG A 240 -12.43 14.46 -15.36
#